data_AF-A0A0L0UJU9-F1
#
_entry.id   AF-A0A0L0UJU9-F1
#
_cell.length_a   1.000
_cell.length_b   1.000
_cell.length_c   1.000
_cell.angle_alpha   90.00
_cell.angle_beta   90.00
_cell.angle_gamma   90.00
#
_symmetry.space_group_name_H-M   'P 1'
#
loop_
_entity.id
_entity.type
_entity.pdbx_description
1 polymer ?
#
loop_
_entity_poly.entity_id
_entity_poly.type
_entity_poly.pdbx_seq_one_letter_code
_entity_poly.pdbx_strand_id
1 'polypeptide(L)' 'MNNRQPGRPMKAKPRILAAASELFLTQGLDISLDVIATEAGTTRQTLYNHFPGKDALVLETFNYMKDMMQPPINAILA' A
#
# COMPACT_ATOMS: atom_id res chain seq x y z
N MET A 1 2.70 11.52 27.84
CA MET A 1 1.47 10.77 27.49
C MET A 1 1.74 10.02 26.19
N ASN A 2 2.12 8.74 26.29
CA ASN A 2 2.65 7.97 25.16
C ASN A 2 1.62 6.90 24.78
N ASN A 3 0.75 7.18 23.81
CA ASN A 3 -0.33 6.29 23.41
C ASN A 3 0.13 5.32 22.31
N ARG A 4 0.97 4.35 22.65
CA ARG A 4 1.28 3.22 21.75
C ARG A 4 0.18 2.17 21.89
N GLN A 5 -0.90 2.32 21.14
CA GLN A 5 -1.87 1.23 20.99
C GLN A 5 -1.25 0.11 20.12
N PRO A 6 -1.30 -1.16 20.55
CA PRO A 6 -0.83 -2.28 19.74
C PRO A 6 -1.78 -2.46 18.55
N GLY A 7 -1.35 -2.01 17.37
CA GLY A 7 -2.14 -2.13 16.15
C GLY A 7 -2.37 -3.60 15.79
N ARG A 8 -3.62 -4.04 15.89
CA ARG A 8 -4.14 -5.33 15.40
C ARG A 8 -3.54 -5.67 14.01
N PRO A 9 -3.12 -6.93 13.74
CA PRO A 9 -2.42 -7.35 12.51
C PRO A 9 -3.16 -7.18 11.16
N MET A 10 -4.29 -6.46 11.12
CA MET A 10 -5.06 -6.14 9.90
C MET A 10 -4.76 -4.75 9.29
N LYS A 11 -3.91 -3.90 9.89
CA LYS A 11 -3.80 -2.48 9.45
C LYS A 11 -2.58 -2.11 8.61
N ALA A 12 -1.48 -2.86 8.65
CA ALA A 12 -0.24 -2.42 8.00
C ALA A 12 -0.28 -2.59 6.48
N LYS A 13 -0.50 -3.83 5.99
CA LYS A 13 -0.53 -4.12 4.55
C LYS A 13 -1.52 -3.23 3.76
N PRO A 14 -2.79 -3.06 4.17
CA PRO A 14 -3.72 -2.20 3.43
C PRO A 14 -3.32 -0.71 3.44
N ARG A 15 -2.77 -0.18 4.54
CA ARG A 15 -2.27 1.21 4.58
C ARG A 15 -1.07 1.42 3.66
N ILE A 16 -0.15 0.44 3.62
CA ILE A 16 0.99 0.48 2.71
C ILE A 16 0.51 0.49 1.25
N LEU A 17 -0.45 -0.37 0.90
CA LEU A 17 -0.99 -0.43 -0.47
C LEU A 17 -1.73 0.86 -0.85
N ALA A 18 -2.49 1.46 0.06
CA ALA A 18 -3.15 2.74 -0.18
C ALA A 18 -2.14 3.87 -0.43
N ALA A 19 -1.15 4.04 0.44
CA ALA A 19 -0.10 5.04 0.28
C ALA A 19 0.73 4.80 -1.00
N ALA A 20 1.11 3.55 -1.28
CA ALA A 20 1.82 3.19 -2.49
C ALA A 20 1.01 3.49 -3.76
N SER A 21 -0.31 3.24 -3.75
CA SER A 21 -1.19 3.56 -4.87
C SER A 21 -1.15 5.04 -5.23
N GLU A 22 -1.33 5.91 -4.22
CA GLU A 22 -1.30 7.35 -4.41
C GLU A 22 0.07 7.84 -4.90
N LEU A 23 1.15 7.38 -4.25
CA LEU A 23 2.51 7.83 -4.56
C LEU A 23 2.97 7.33 -5.94
N PHE A 24 2.67 6.10 -6.33
CA PHE A 24 3.02 5.61 -7.67
C PHE A 24 2.25 6.33 -8.77
N LEU A 25 0.98 6.67 -8.54
CA LEU A 25 0.17 7.40 -9.53
C LEU A 25 0.60 8.88 -9.68
N THR A 26 1.07 9.50 -8.59
CA THR A 26 1.38 10.95 -8.57
C THR A 26 2.85 11.25 -8.83
N GLN A 27 3.77 10.38 -8.42
CA GLN A 27 5.22 10.62 -8.47
C GLN A 27 5.97 9.59 -9.32
N GLY A 28 5.26 8.58 -9.86
CA GLY A 28 5.84 7.52 -10.64
C GLY A 28 6.54 6.45 -9.80
N LEU A 29 7.12 5.47 -10.49
CA LEU A 29 7.67 4.28 -9.83
C LEU A 29 9.01 4.54 -9.14
N ASP A 30 9.73 5.63 -9.41
CA ASP A 30 11.08 5.86 -8.83
C ASP A 30 11.07 6.21 -7.34
N ILE A 31 9.91 6.48 -6.76
CA ILE A 31 9.78 6.81 -5.34
C ILE A 31 10.39 5.74 -4.42
N SER A 32 10.98 6.19 -3.31
CA SER A 32 11.65 5.32 -2.35
C SER A 32 10.65 4.58 -1.45
N LEU A 33 11.01 3.36 -1.04
CA LEU A 33 10.22 2.59 -0.09
C LEU A 33 10.14 3.25 1.30
N ASP A 34 11.11 4.10 1.65
CA ASP A 34 11.08 4.86 2.91
C ASP A 34 9.96 5.88 2.92
N VAL A 35 9.80 6.64 1.83
CA VAL A 35 8.72 7.62 1.69
C VAL A 35 7.37 6.93 1.81
N ILE A 36 7.20 5.78 1.15
CA ILE A 36 5.97 4.98 1.25
C ILE A 36 5.74 4.49 2.68
N ALA A 37 6.79 4.00 3.36
CA ALA A 37 6.66 3.53 4.74
C ALA A 37 6.26 4.67 5.70
N THR A 38 6.84 5.86 5.53
CA THR A 38 6.50 7.06 6.28
C THR A 38 5.04 7.45 6.06
N GLU A 39 4.61 7.56 4.80
CA GLU A 39 3.24 7.94 4.45
C GLU A 39 2.20 6.93 4.97
N ALA A 40 2.52 5.64 4.88
CA ALA A 40 1.68 4.57 5.42
C ALA A 40 1.64 4.51 6.95
N GLY A 41 2.42 5.35 7.66
CA GLY A 41 2.55 5.33 9.11
C GLY A 41 3.08 3.98 9.61
N THR A 42 4.14 3.49 8.97
CA THR A 42 4.82 2.24 9.28
C THR A 42 6.34 2.41 9.29
N THR A 43 7.08 1.32 9.57
CA THR A 43 8.54 1.31 9.50
C THR A 43 9.02 0.61 8.23
N ARG A 44 10.24 0.92 7.79
CA ARG A 44 10.87 0.22 6.66
C ARG A 44 10.93 -1.30 6.89
N GLN A 45 11.22 -1.73 8.12
CA GLN A 45 11.23 -3.16 8.48
C GLN A 45 9.85 -3.79 8.33
N THR A 46 8.79 -3.12 8.80
CA THR A 46 7.41 -3.60 8.62
C THR A 46 7.01 -3.68 7.15
N LEU A 47 7.43 -2.69 6.33
CA LEU A 47 7.20 -2.72 4.89
C LEU A 47 7.89 -3.95 4.26
N TYR A 48 9.17 -4.18 4.55
CA TYR A 48 9.89 -5.34 4.01
C TYR A 48 9.32 -6.68 4.47
N ASN A 49 8.80 -6.76 5.70
CA ASN A 49 8.11 -7.96 6.19
C ASN A 49 6.86 -8.29 5.36
N HIS A 50 6.23 -7.30 4.74
CA HIS A 50 5.07 -7.49 3.85
C HIS A 50 5.45 -7.60 2.38
N PHE A 51 6.49 -6.88 1.96
CA PHE A 51 6.91 -6.73 0.57
C PHE A 51 8.44 -6.86 0.48
N PRO A 52 8.96 -8.03 0.10
CA PRO A 52 10.41 -8.30 0.12
C PRO A 52 11.22 -7.45 -0.85
N GLY A 53 10.57 -6.66 -1.71
CA GLY A 53 11.20 -5.73 -2.64
C GLY A 53 10.21 -4.76 -3.28
N LYS A 54 10.74 -3.80 -4.04
CA LYS A 54 9.95 -2.77 -4.73
C LYS A 54 9.02 -3.39 -5.76
N ASP A 55 9.50 -4.36 -6.54
CA ASP A 55 8.69 -5.06 -7.55
C ASP A 55 7.50 -5.79 -6.93
N ALA A 56 7.70 -6.42 -5.77
CA ALA A 56 6.62 -7.08 -5.03
C ALA A 56 5.58 -6.07 -4.54
N LEU A 57 6.01 -4.92 -4.04
CA LEU A 57 5.10 -3.84 -3.65
C LEU A 57 4.33 -3.29 -4.86
N VAL A 58 5.01 -3.05 -5.98
CA VAL A 58 4.39 -2.57 -7.22
C VAL A 58 3.31 -3.53 -7.69
N LEU A 59 3.64 -4.82 -7.85
CA LEU A 59 2.68 -5.84 -8.29
C LEU A 59 1.44 -5.90 -7.39
N GLU A 60 1.64 -5.96 -6.06
CA GLU A 60 0.53 -6.01 -5.10
C GLU A 60 -0.29 -4.71 -5.09
N THR A 61 0.34 -3.56 -5.33
CA THR A 61 -0.35 -2.27 -5.43
C THR A 61 -1.26 -2.22 -6.65
N PHE A 62 -0.80 -2.69 -7.80
CA PHE A 62 -1.63 -2.78 -9.00
C PHE A 62 -2.76 -3.81 -8.86
N ASN A 63 -2.51 -4.95 -8.20
CA ASN A 63 -3.58 -5.91 -7.86
C ASN A 63 -4.63 -5.29 -6.93
N TYR A 64 -4.19 -4.54 -5.92
CA TYR A 64 -5.08 -3.83 -5.01
C TYR A 64 -5.97 -2.81 -5.75
N MET A 65 -5.39 -1.99 -6.63
CA MET A 65 -6.16 -1.05 -7.47
C MET A 65 -7.12 -1.78 -8.41
N LYS A 66 -6.66 -2.86 -9.06
CA LYS A 66 -7.49 -3.72 -9.93
C LYS A 66 -8.72 -4.21 -9.18
N ASP A 67 -8.55 -4.75 -7.98
CA ASP A 67 -9.65 -5.31 -7.19
C ASP A 67 -10.63 -4.23 -6.70
N MET A 68 -10.20 -2.98 -6.55
CA MET A 68 -11.10 -1.85 -6.29
C MET A 68 -11.87 -1.40 -7.54
N MET A 69 -11.29 -1.57 -8.74
CA MET A 69 -11.90 -1.18 -10.02
C MET A 69 -12.76 -2.27 -10.67
N GLN A 70 -12.48 -3.56 -10.41
CA GLN A 70 -13.20 -4.68 -11.02
C GLN A 70 -14.71 -4.69 -10.68
N PRO A 71 -15.13 -4.46 -9.42
CA PRO A 71 -16.55 -4.46 -9.06
C PRO A 71 -17.37 -3.38 -9.79
N PRO A 72 -16.96 -2.10 -9.84
CA PRO A 72 -17.72 -1.09 -10.55
C PRO A 72 -17.73 -1.28 -12.07
N ILE A 73 -16.67 -1.82 -12.68
CA ILE A 73 -16.64 -2.07 -14.14
C ILE A 73 -17.70 -3.12 -14.53
N ASN A 74 -17.81 -4.22 -13.79
CA ASN A 74 -18.80 -5.26 -14.08
C ASN A 74 -20.24 -4.74 -13.91
N ALA A 75 -20.47 -3.81 -12.99
CA ALA A 75 -21.79 -3.20 -12.77
C ALA A 75 -22.19 -2.20 -13.86
N ILE A 76 -21.22 -1.63 -14.59
CA ILE A 76 -21.47 -0.71 -15.72
C ILE A 76 -21.70 -1.46 -17.04
N LEU A 77 -21.17 -2.68 -17.16
CA LEU A 77 -21.26 -3.52 -18.37
C LEU A 77 -22.38 -4.58 -18.34
N ALA A 78 -23.15 -4.65 -17.25
CA ALA A 78 -24.32 -5.52 -17.09
C ALA A 78 -25.62 -4.74 -17.35
#